data_AF-A0A4V3JQT6-F1
#
_entry.id   AF-A0A4V3JQT6-F1
#
_cell.length_a   1.000
_cell.length_b   1.000
_cell.length_c   1.000
_cell.angle_alpha   90.00
_cell.angle_beta   90.00
_cell.angle_gamma   90.00
#
_symmetry.space_group_name_H-M   'P 1'
#
loop_
_entity.id
_entity.type
_entity.pdbx_description
1 polymer ?
#
loop_
_entity_poly.entity_id
_entity_poly.type
_entity_poly.pdbx_seq_one_letter_code
_entity_poly.pdbx_strand_id
1 'polypeptide(L)'
;MLVTHLKKQNMEVLTSYETSNIAPFNNFQSMNASLFIALLTKSGNQNEKVSKEWNNAIKSKIPTIALIENSFKLPDQFNNWPNIIRFDRTNPSKSISQIQANRTSSVNSEKNDSNALAWILGGIAAIALIKLLSDDD
;
A
#
# COMPACT_ATOMS: atom_id res chain seq x y z
N MET A 1 9.18 -7.46 -11.79
CA MET A 1 10.31 -6.95 -11.00
C MET A 1 9.94 -6.75 -9.52
N LEU A 2 8.82 -6.06 -9.21
CA LEU A 2 8.32 -5.85 -7.84
C LEU A 2 8.02 -7.12 -7.03
N VAL A 3 7.18 -8.02 -7.57
CA VAL A 3 6.80 -9.28 -6.91
C VAL A 3 8.05 -10.08 -6.55
N THR A 4 9.05 -10.09 -7.42
CA THR A 4 10.35 -10.74 -7.19
C THR A 4 11.12 -10.10 -6.03
N HIS A 5 11.12 -8.76 -5.92
CA HIS A 5 11.79 -8.05 -4.83
C HIS A 5 11.11 -8.28 -3.48
N LEU A 6 9.77 -8.30 -3.44
CA LEU A 6 9.01 -8.57 -2.23
C LEU A 6 9.11 -10.04 -1.78
N LYS A 7 9.12 -10.99 -2.73
CA LYS A 7 9.39 -12.41 -2.44
C LYS A 7 10.78 -12.64 -1.83
N LYS A 8 11.81 -11.88 -2.25
CA LYS A 8 13.14 -11.92 -1.62
C LYS A 8 13.14 -11.47 -0.15
N GLN A 9 12.09 -10.78 0.29
CA GLN A 9 11.89 -10.37 1.68
C GLN A 9 10.93 -11.31 2.43
N ASN A 10 10.72 -12.55 1.96
CA ASN A 10 9.77 -13.53 2.49
C ASN A 10 8.31 -13.03 2.56
N MET A 11 7.92 -12.11 1.67
CA MET A 11 6.53 -11.70 1.53
C MET A 11 5.86 -12.45 0.38
N GLU A 12 4.74 -13.11 0.68
CA GLU A 12 3.83 -13.60 -0.35
C GLU A 12 3.02 -12.44 -0.91
N VAL A 13 2.99 -12.33 -2.24
CA VAL A 13 2.32 -11.22 -2.93
C VAL A 13 1.20 -11.78 -3.80
N LEU A 14 -0.02 -11.37 -3.50
CA LEU A 14 -1.19 -11.62 -4.32
C LEU A 14 -1.51 -10.36 -5.12
N THR A 15 -1.57 -10.47 -6.45
CA THR A 15 -1.93 -9.34 -7.32
C THR A 15 -3.17 -9.67 -8.14
N SER A 16 -4.04 -8.68 -8.34
CA SER A 16 -5.22 -8.82 -9.20
C SER A 16 -4.90 -8.64 -10.69
N TYR A 17 -3.62 -8.41 -11.03
CA TYR A 17 -3.17 -8.22 -12.41
C TYR A 17 -2.90 -9.55 -13.12
N GLU A 18 -2.43 -10.58 -12.41
CA GLU A 18 -2.14 -11.90 -13.00
C GLU A 18 -3.35 -12.83 -13.09
N THR A 19 -4.51 -12.41 -12.63
CA THR A 19 -5.69 -13.27 -12.52
C THR A 19 -6.82 -12.73 -13.39
N SER A 20 -6.73 -12.98 -14.69
CA SER A 20 -7.69 -12.54 -15.73
C SER A 20 -9.13 -13.01 -15.51
N ASN A 21 -9.42 -13.84 -14.50
CA ASN A 21 -10.73 -14.41 -14.23
C ASN A 21 -11.17 -14.38 -12.75
N ILE A 22 -10.42 -13.74 -11.85
CA ILE A 22 -10.85 -13.66 -10.44
C ILE A 22 -11.61 -12.34 -10.27
N ALA A 23 -12.85 -12.47 -9.78
CA ALA A 23 -13.67 -11.34 -9.34
C ALA A 23 -12.80 -10.35 -8.54
N PRO A 24 -13.06 -9.02 -8.62
CA PRO A 24 -12.36 -8.04 -7.79
C PRO A 24 -12.23 -8.57 -6.36
N PHE A 25 -11.11 -8.30 -5.67
CA PHE A 25 -10.82 -8.85 -4.33
C PHE A 25 -11.84 -8.31 -3.32
N ASN A 26 -13.04 -8.84 -3.39
CA ASN A 26 -14.21 -8.42 -2.64
C ASN A 26 -14.28 -9.13 -1.29
N ASN A 27 -13.45 -10.16 -1.13
CA ASN A 27 -13.49 -11.03 0.04
C ASN A 27 -12.09 -11.25 0.61
N PHE A 28 -11.45 -10.19 1.08
CA PHE A 28 -10.11 -10.27 1.67
C PHE A 28 -10.01 -11.23 2.86
N GLN A 29 -11.11 -11.49 3.57
CA GLN A 29 -11.17 -12.50 4.63
C GLN A 29 -10.85 -13.92 4.11
N SER A 30 -11.25 -14.24 2.87
CA SER A 30 -10.93 -15.53 2.26
C SER A 30 -9.45 -15.65 1.84
N MET A 31 -8.74 -14.52 1.79
CA MET A 31 -7.35 -14.45 1.32
C MET A 31 -6.33 -14.47 2.46
N ASN A 32 -6.78 -14.47 3.74
CA ASN A 32 -5.92 -14.39 4.93
C ASN A 32 -4.84 -13.30 4.84
N ALA A 33 -5.14 -12.19 4.17
CA ALA A 33 -4.17 -11.12 3.93
C ALA A 33 -3.86 -10.39 5.24
N SER A 34 -2.58 -10.39 5.64
CA SER A 34 -2.12 -9.68 6.85
C SER A 34 -1.88 -8.18 6.61
N LEU A 35 -1.85 -7.75 5.35
CA LEU A 35 -1.60 -6.38 4.94
C LEU A 35 -2.21 -6.14 3.54
N PHE A 36 -2.80 -4.97 3.34
CA PHE A 36 -3.16 -4.45 2.02
C PHE A 36 -2.33 -3.20 1.69
N ILE A 37 -1.81 -3.12 0.46
CA ILE A 37 -1.11 -1.93 -0.04
C ILE A 37 -1.85 -1.41 -1.27
N ALA A 38 -2.48 -0.24 -1.14
CA ALA A 38 -3.07 0.46 -2.28
C ALA A 38 -1.96 1.23 -3.00
N LEU A 39 -1.81 1.05 -4.33
CA LEU A 39 -0.91 1.84 -5.14
C LEU A 39 -1.70 2.58 -6.22
N LEU A 40 -1.71 3.91 -6.13
CA LEU A 40 -2.43 4.80 -7.04
C LEU A 40 -1.44 5.74 -7.73
N THR A 41 -1.35 5.65 -9.05
CA THR A 41 -0.41 6.44 -9.88
C THR A 41 -1.16 7.13 -11.01
N LYS A 42 -0.63 8.22 -11.57
CA LYS A 42 -1.29 8.89 -12.71
C LYS A 42 -1.46 7.98 -13.92
N SER A 43 -0.50 7.08 -14.16
CA SER A 43 -0.53 6.10 -15.26
C SER A 43 -1.24 4.79 -14.93
N GLY A 44 -1.76 4.62 -13.71
CA GLY A 44 -2.47 3.42 -13.28
C GLY A 44 -3.81 3.24 -14.00
N ASN A 45 -3.95 2.16 -14.76
CA ASN A 45 -5.20 1.84 -15.48
C ASN A 45 -6.24 1.08 -14.62
N GLN A 46 -5.92 0.78 -13.36
CA GLN A 46 -6.80 0.07 -12.42
C GLN A 46 -7.11 0.89 -11.15
N ASN A 47 -6.87 2.21 -11.16
CA ASN A 47 -7.01 3.05 -9.97
C ASN A 47 -8.41 3.00 -9.33
N GLU A 48 -9.48 2.88 -10.13
CA GLU A 48 -10.86 2.72 -9.61
C GLU A 48 -11.03 1.39 -8.87
N LYS A 49 -10.50 0.30 -9.44
CA LYS A 49 -10.52 -1.03 -8.82
C LYS A 49 -9.74 -1.03 -7.51
N VAL A 50 -8.52 -0.49 -7.52
CA VAL A 50 -7.67 -0.35 -6.33
C VAL A 50 -8.38 0.47 -5.25
N SER A 51 -9.09 1.55 -5.62
CA SER A 51 -9.84 2.36 -4.65
C SER A 51 -11.01 1.60 -4.02
N LYS A 52 -11.72 0.76 -4.79
CA LYS A 52 -12.79 -0.12 -4.27
C LYS A 52 -12.22 -1.20 -3.34
N GLU A 53 -11.12 -1.84 -3.75
CA GLU A 53 -10.40 -2.84 -2.96
C GLU A 53 -9.86 -2.24 -1.65
N TRP A 54 -9.32 -1.02 -1.72
CA TRP A 54 -8.87 -0.28 -0.54
C TRP A 54 -10.01 -0.03 0.46
N ASN A 55 -11.20 0.37 -0.01
CA ASN A 55 -12.39 0.53 0.84
C ASN A 55 -12.75 -0.77 1.58
N ASN A 56 -12.72 -1.86 0.83
CA ASN A 56 -13.08 -3.17 1.33
C ASN A 56 -12.06 -3.66 2.37
N ALA A 57 -10.76 -3.40 2.18
CA ALA A 57 -9.71 -3.74 3.13
C ALA A 57 -9.90 -2.99 4.47
N ILE A 58 -10.20 -1.69 4.43
CA ILE A 58 -10.48 -0.89 5.63
C ILE A 58 -11.71 -1.42 6.37
N LYS A 59 -12.82 -1.66 5.65
CA LYS A 59 -14.05 -2.22 6.24
C LYS A 59 -13.82 -3.60 6.87
N SER A 60 -12.89 -4.38 6.30
CA SER A 60 -12.49 -5.71 6.80
C SER A 60 -11.48 -5.65 7.94
N LYS A 61 -11.10 -4.44 8.41
CA LYS A 61 -10.09 -4.21 9.46
C LYS A 61 -8.72 -4.80 9.13
N ILE A 62 -8.37 -4.85 7.85
CA ILE A 62 -7.05 -5.31 7.41
C ILE A 62 -6.08 -4.14 7.52
N PRO A 63 -4.90 -4.33 8.15
CA PRO A 63 -3.86 -3.32 8.17
C PRO A 63 -3.57 -2.84 6.74
N THR A 64 -3.59 -1.52 6.54
CA THR A 64 -3.55 -0.95 5.19
C THR A 64 -2.61 0.24 5.10
N ILE A 65 -1.82 0.31 4.03
CA ILE A 65 -1.08 1.51 3.59
C ILE A 65 -1.56 1.90 2.19
N ALA A 66 -1.75 3.20 1.95
CA ALA A 66 -1.97 3.70 0.61
C ALA A 66 -0.81 4.56 0.13
N LEU A 67 -0.24 4.20 -1.01
CA LEU A 67 0.81 4.94 -1.72
C LEU A 67 0.17 5.64 -2.90
N ILE A 68 0.19 6.97 -2.87
CA ILE A 68 -0.50 7.79 -3.86
C ILE A 68 0.52 8.73 -4.49
N GLU A 69 0.72 8.61 -5.79
CA GLU A 69 1.59 9.51 -6.52
C GLU A 69 1.03 10.95 -6.46
N ASN A 70 1.90 11.95 -6.26
CA ASN A 70 1.48 13.36 -6.15
C ASN A 70 0.66 13.83 -7.35
N SER A 71 0.95 13.28 -8.52
CA SER A 71 0.28 13.56 -9.79
C SER A 71 -1.14 12.98 -9.87
N PHE A 72 -1.51 12.05 -8.99
CA PHE A 72 -2.83 11.44 -8.94
C PHE A 72 -3.80 12.27 -8.06
N LYS A 73 -4.92 12.67 -8.65
CA LYS A 73 -6.01 13.34 -7.94
C LYS A 73 -6.85 12.32 -7.19
N LEU A 74 -6.72 12.31 -5.87
CA LEU A 74 -7.51 11.45 -4.99
C LEU A 74 -8.92 12.02 -4.85
N PRO A 75 -9.99 11.22 -5.06
CA PRO A 75 -11.35 11.67 -4.76
C PRO A 75 -11.53 12.01 -3.28
N ASP A 76 -12.29 13.07 -3.00
CA ASP A 76 -12.38 13.65 -1.65
C ASP A 76 -12.84 12.67 -0.56
N GLN A 77 -13.66 11.69 -0.94
CA GLN A 77 -14.14 10.63 -0.06
C GLN A 77 -13.02 9.79 0.59
N PHE A 78 -11.80 9.84 0.06
CA PHE A 78 -10.64 9.10 0.56
C PHE A 78 -9.66 9.99 1.36
N ASN A 79 -9.88 11.30 1.47
CA ASN A 79 -8.92 12.22 2.11
C ASN A 79 -8.75 11.98 3.62
N ASN A 80 -9.76 11.40 4.28
CA ASN A 80 -9.73 11.14 5.72
C ASN A 80 -9.30 9.70 6.08
N TRP A 81 -8.80 8.95 5.10
CA TRP A 81 -8.45 7.54 5.34
C TRP A 81 -7.07 7.42 6.00
N PRO A 82 -6.87 6.42 6.87
CA PRO A 82 -5.62 6.26 7.59
C PRO A 82 -4.48 5.82 6.67
N ASN A 83 -3.26 6.08 7.12
CA ASN A 83 -2.01 5.56 6.56
C ASN A 83 -1.78 5.85 5.06
N ILE A 84 -2.13 7.05 4.62
CA ILE A 84 -1.85 7.56 3.29
C ILE A 84 -0.44 8.17 3.25
N ILE A 85 0.36 7.74 2.26
CA ILE A 85 1.62 8.37 1.87
C ILE A 85 1.47 8.92 0.46
N ARG A 86 1.76 10.21 0.34
CA ARG A 86 1.94 10.88 -0.94
C ARG A 86 3.41 10.76 -1.35
N PHE A 87 3.68 10.32 -2.57
CA PHE A 87 5.06 10.15 -3.05
C PHE A 87 5.28 10.83 -4.41
N ASP A 88 6.55 11.17 -4.65
CA ASP A 88 7.06 11.73 -5.90
C ASP A 88 8.17 10.82 -6.39
N ARG A 89 8.06 10.33 -7.64
CA ARG A 89 9.08 9.44 -8.22
C ARG A 89 10.42 10.14 -8.41
N THR A 90 10.38 11.45 -8.70
CA THR A 90 11.58 12.27 -8.93
C THR A 90 12.26 12.71 -7.63
N ASN A 91 11.53 12.66 -6.52
CA ASN A 91 12.06 12.99 -5.20
C ASN A 91 11.47 12.07 -4.10
N PRO A 92 11.82 10.77 -4.11
CA PRO A 92 11.22 9.79 -3.22
C PRO A 92 11.65 9.97 -1.75
N SER A 93 12.76 10.67 -1.52
CA SER A 93 13.41 10.83 -0.21
C SER A 93 12.44 11.27 0.88
N LYS A 94 11.58 12.26 0.58
CA LYS A 94 10.59 12.80 1.53
C LYS A 94 9.61 11.71 2.00
N SER A 95 9.05 10.96 1.06
CA SER A 95 8.08 9.90 1.36
C SER A 95 8.72 8.70 2.07
N ILE A 96 9.95 8.34 1.71
CA ILE A 96 10.72 7.27 2.39
C ILE A 96 10.98 7.66 3.85
N SER A 97 11.46 8.88 4.10
CA SER A 97 11.70 9.37 5.46
C SER A 97 10.42 9.41 6.29
N GLN A 98 9.28 9.80 5.69
CA GLN A 98 7.99 9.77 6.36
C GLN A 98 7.59 8.34 6.76
N ILE A 99 7.75 7.35 5.86
CA ILE A 99 7.45 5.94 6.16
C ILE A 99 8.35 5.41 7.27
N GLN A 100 9.64 5.76 7.26
CA GLN A 100 10.59 5.38 8.31
C GLN A 100 10.18 5.95 9.67
N ALA A 101 9.81 7.23 9.73
CA ALA A 101 9.31 7.87 10.95
C ALA A 101 8.05 7.18 11.47
N ASN A 102 7.07 6.92 10.59
CA ASN A 102 5.83 6.22 10.96
C ASN A 102 6.11 4.81 11.49
N ARG A 103 7.04 4.07 10.87
CA ARG A 103 7.50 2.77 11.37
C ARG A 103 8.09 2.87 12.77
N THR A 104 9.04 3.77 12.98
CA THR A 104 9.72 3.93 14.27
C THR A 104 8.71 4.27 15.38
N SER A 105 7.77 5.18 15.12
CA SER A 105 6.70 5.50 16.06
C SER A 105 5.78 4.31 16.34
N SER A 106 5.50 3.49 15.33
CA SER A 106 4.60 2.34 15.43
C SER A 106 5.22 1.14 16.16
N VAL A 107 6.54 0.97 16.11
CA VAL A 107 7.25 -0.07 16.86
C VAL A 107 7.14 0.17 18.38
N ASN A 108 7.00 1.43 18.78
CA ASN A 108 6.92 1.84 20.19
C ASN A 108 5.47 1.98 20.70
N SER A 109 4.46 1.81 19.84
CA SER A 109 3.04 1.87 20.23
C SER A 109 2.49 0.49 20.62
N GLU A 110 1.35 0.45 21.31
CA GLU A 110 0.68 -0.79 21.68
C GLU A 110 0.39 -1.68 20.46
N LYS A 111 0.70 -2.98 20.57
CA LYS A 111 0.65 -3.96 19.46
C LYS A 111 -0.74 -4.20 18.85
N ASN A 112 -1.81 -3.68 19.45
CA ASN A 112 -3.20 -3.91 19.03
C ASN A 112 -3.76 -2.80 18.12
N ASP A 113 -3.00 -1.77 17.78
CA ASP A 113 -3.44 -0.77 16.81
C ASP A 113 -3.20 -1.26 15.37
N SER A 114 -4.28 -1.42 14.61
CA SER A 114 -4.23 -1.75 13.17
C SER A 114 -3.38 -0.77 12.34
N ASN A 115 -3.27 0.50 12.77
CA ASN A 115 -2.38 1.47 12.14
C ASN A 115 -0.91 1.13 12.41
N ALA A 116 -0.57 0.76 13.65
CA ALA A 116 0.80 0.37 13.99
C ALA A 116 1.23 -0.88 13.21
N LEU A 117 0.35 -1.88 13.12
CA LEU A 117 0.59 -3.08 12.32
C LEU A 117 0.77 -2.78 10.83
N ALA A 118 -0.01 -1.84 10.28
CA ALA A 118 0.14 -1.44 8.88
C ALA A 118 1.55 -0.93 8.60
N TRP A 119 2.09 -0.07 9.47
CA TRP A 119 3.46 0.45 9.31
C TRP A 119 4.53 -0.59 9.58
N ILE A 120 4.38 -1.43 10.59
CA ILE A 120 5.35 -2.48 10.94
C ILE A 120 5.50 -3.48 9.78
N LEU A 121 4.38 -3.98 9.26
CA LEU A 121 4.35 -4.97 8.18
C LEU A 121 4.63 -4.31 6.82
N GLY A 122 3.97 -3.19 6.54
CA GLY A 122 3.91 -2.60 5.22
C GLY A 122 4.95 -1.52 4.94
N GLY A 123 5.58 -0.92 5.95
CA GLY A 123 6.51 0.18 5.72
C GLY A 123 7.76 -0.23 4.92
N ILE A 124 8.26 -1.47 5.10
CA ILE A 124 9.38 -1.98 4.31
C ILE A 124 8.95 -2.17 2.84
N ALA A 125 7.81 -2.82 2.62
CA ALA A 125 7.25 -3.02 1.30
C ALA A 125 6.95 -1.68 0.58
N ALA A 126 6.44 -0.70 1.32
CA ALA A 126 6.17 0.64 0.83
C ALA A 126 7.44 1.38 0.38
N ILE A 127 8.52 1.30 1.16
CA ILE A 127 9.81 1.87 0.76
C ILE A 127 10.34 1.19 -0.50
N ALA A 128 10.27 -0.15 -0.56
CA ALA A 128 10.71 -0.91 -1.74
C ALA A 128 9.89 -0.54 -3.00
N LEU A 129 8.58 -0.37 -2.86
CA LEU A 129 7.68 0.08 -3.92
C LEU A 129 8.07 1.47 -4.44
N ILE A 130 8.25 2.44 -3.53
CA ILE A 130 8.62 3.80 -3.92
C ILE A 130 9.97 3.81 -4.63
N LYS A 131 10.98 3.09 -4.11
CA LYS A 131 12.29 2.99 -4.75
C LYS A 131 12.19 2.41 -6.16
N LEU A 132 11.48 1.28 -6.30
CA LEU A 132 11.30 0.66 -7.61
C LEU A 132 10.62 1.61 -8.61
N LEU A 133 9.56 2.29 -8.18
CA LEU A 133 8.83 3.23 -9.03
C LEU A 133 9.63 4.50 -9.37
N SER A 134 10.65 4.82 -8.58
CA SER A 134 11.59 5.91 -8.82
C SER A 134 12.78 5.51 -9.70
N ASP A 135 13.17 4.23 -9.67
CA ASP A 135 14.27 3.70 -10.47
C ASP A 135 13.83 3.29 -11.89
N ASP A 136 12.52 3.08 -12.11
CA ASP A 136 11.91 2.72 -13.40
C ASP A 136 11.69 3.94 -14.34
N ASP A 137 11.99 5.17 -13.90
CA ASP A 137 11.98 6.42 -14.69
C ASP A 137 13.41 6.90 -15.01
#